data_AF-A0A3D1TKD0-F1
#
_entry.id   AF-A0A3D1TKD0-F1
#
_cell.length_a   1.000
_cell.length_b   1.000
_cell.length_c   1.000
_cell.angle_alpha   90.00
_cell.angle_beta   90.00
_cell.angle_gamma   90.00
#
_symmetry.space_group_name_H-M   'P 1'
#
loop_
_entity.id
_entity.type
_entity.pdbx_description
1 polymer ?
#
loop_
_entity_poly.entity_id
_entity_poly.type
_entity_poly.pdbx_seq_one_letter_code
_entity_poly.pdbx_strand_id
1 'polypeptide(L)'
;MPGANLTRIEAEERKSIIAAPIHYTVKLDLTRGAKDFGSETTITFDAKPGESSFLDLIANEVSEITLNGETLDPAEAYVDSRIELKGLKEHNEVTVKAMCQYSNTGEGLHRSVDPSDGNVYLYTQFEVPDARRVYAVFDQPDLKAVFDFSVLAAKSWIVTSNMPTSSVTDNETVTEEGTLGDHAAETTKLWVFELTPTMSSYLTAICAGPYAEWHTEYANEDGRTVPMAMYCRQALAKAFSKDVDYLFDITKKGFAFYAKTWGVPYPYAKFDQIYVPEYNAGAMENIGMVTIRDQYVFES
;
A
#
# COMPACT_ATOMS: atom_id res chain seq x y z
N MET A 1 -0.84 -19.16 13.62
CA MET A 1 0.56 -18.98 14.04
C MET A 1 0.56 -18.16 15.33
N PRO A 2 1.16 -18.63 16.43
CA PRO A 2 1.47 -17.78 17.58
C PRO A 2 2.22 -16.51 17.10
N GLY A 3 2.03 -15.36 17.74
CA GLY A 3 2.69 -14.09 17.36
C GLY A 3 2.04 -13.31 16.21
N ALA A 4 1.27 -13.98 15.34
CA ALA A 4 0.66 -13.35 14.17
C ALA A 4 -0.62 -12.56 14.44
N ASN A 5 -1.12 -12.41 15.66
CA ASN A 5 -2.25 -11.51 15.93
C ASN A 5 -1.96 -10.70 17.18
N LEU A 6 -2.20 -9.39 17.09
CA LEU A 6 -2.09 -8.48 18.23
C LEU A 6 -3.22 -8.77 19.21
N THR A 7 -2.88 -9.08 20.46
CA THR A 7 -3.90 -9.22 21.52
C THR A 7 -4.36 -7.84 21.97
N ARG A 8 -5.55 -7.76 22.57
CA ARG A 8 -6.06 -6.52 23.13
C ARG A 8 -5.11 -5.90 24.18
N ILE A 9 -4.51 -6.73 25.03
CA ILE A 9 -3.58 -6.27 26.07
C ILE A 9 -2.33 -5.67 25.42
N GLU A 10 -1.73 -6.37 24.45
CA GLU A 10 -0.58 -5.85 23.71
C GLU A 10 -0.90 -4.54 22.98
N ALA A 11 -2.11 -4.40 22.44
CA ALA A 11 -2.55 -3.16 21.79
C ALA A 11 -2.67 -1.99 22.77
N GLU A 12 -3.24 -2.24 23.96
CA GLU A 12 -3.35 -1.25 25.04
C GLU A 12 -1.95 -0.87 25.59
N GLU A 13 -1.07 -1.85 25.77
CA GLU A 13 0.32 -1.65 26.20
C GLU A 13 1.11 -0.83 25.16
N ARG A 14 1.10 -1.26 23.89
CA ARG A 14 1.73 -0.56 22.77
C ARG A 14 1.22 0.87 22.67
N LYS A 15 -0.10 1.09 22.74
CA LYS A 15 -0.70 2.44 22.71
C LYS A 15 -0.28 3.30 23.89
N SER A 16 -0.01 2.70 25.03
CA SER A 16 0.49 3.42 26.20
C SER A 16 1.97 3.82 26.05
N ILE A 17 2.74 3.16 25.18
CA ILE A 17 4.19 3.36 25.01
C ILE A 17 4.48 4.23 23.80
N ILE A 18 3.89 3.92 22.64
CA ILE A 18 4.12 4.59 21.36
C ILE A 18 3.23 5.82 21.23
N ALA A 19 3.83 6.94 20.86
CA ALA A 19 3.18 8.23 20.72
C ALA A 19 3.40 8.84 19.33
N ALA A 20 2.47 9.71 18.94
CA ALA A 20 2.59 10.55 17.77
C ALA A 20 3.52 11.74 18.04
N PRO A 21 4.17 12.33 17.01
CA PRO A 21 4.02 12.02 15.59
C PRO A 21 4.67 10.68 15.20
N ILE A 22 4.00 9.93 14.32
CA ILE A 22 4.55 8.73 13.68
C ILE A 22 4.63 9.03 12.19
N HIS A 23 5.79 8.75 11.59
CA HIS A 23 6.02 8.90 10.16
C HIS A 23 6.69 7.66 9.61
N TYR A 24 6.17 7.15 8.50
CA TYR A 24 6.69 5.99 7.78
C TYR A 24 7.24 6.44 6.43
N THR A 25 8.48 6.08 6.13
CA THR A 25 9.06 6.12 4.79
C THR A 25 9.21 4.68 4.32
N VAL A 26 8.44 4.30 3.29
CA VAL A 26 8.37 2.94 2.78
C VAL A 26 8.83 2.91 1.32
N LYS A 27 9.86 2.12 1.05
CA LYS A 27 10.39 1.89 -0.30
C LYS A 27 10.12 0.44 -0.67
N LEU A 28 9.41 0.23 -1.77
CA LEU A 28 9.10 -1.10 -2.30
C LEU A 28 9.88 -1.33 -3.60
N ASP A 29 10.54 -2.49 -3.69
CA ASP A 29 11.18 -2.97 -4.91
C ASP A 29 10.40 -4.17 -5.45
N LEU A 30 9.55 -3.92 -6.46
CA LEU A 30 8.67 -4.91 -7.07
C LEU A 30 9.35 -5.68 -8.20
N THR A 31 10.67 -5.56 -8.34
CA THR A 31 11.44 -6.05 -9.49
C THR A 31 12.17 -7.37 -9.20
N ARG A 32 11.89 -7.97 -8.04
CA ARG A 32 12.59 -9.11 -7.42
C ARG A 32 11.98 -10.48 -7.76
N GLY A 33 11.44 -10.61 -8.98
CA GLY A 33 10.90 -11.85 -9.50
C GLY A 33 9.44 -12.12 -9.11
N ALA A 34 9.04 -13.39 -9.20
CA ALA A 34 7.63 -13.79 -9.08
C ALA A 34 7.13 -14.05 -7.64
N LYS A 35 8.05 -14.21 -6.67
CA LYS A 35 7.72 -14.68 -5.32
C LYS A 35 7.82 -13.60 -4.26
N ASP A 36 8.85 -12.78 -4.35
CA ASP A 36 9.23 -11.85 -3.31
C ASP A 36 9.37 -10.43 -3.87
N PHE A 37 9.33 -9.46 -2.96
CA PHE A 37 9.60 -8.05 -3.24
C PHE A 37 10.39 -7.43 -2.10
N GLY A 38 11.26 -6.48 -2.43
CA GLY A 38 12.06 -5.77 -1.44
C GLY A 38 11.20 -4.76 -0.70
N SER A 39 11.39 -4.66 0.60
CA SER A 39 10.75 -3.66 1.45
C SER A 39 11.79 -3.03 2.37
N GLU A 40 11.96 -1.71 2.27
CA GLU A 40 12.74 -0.91 3.21
C GLU A 40 11.79 0.05 3.89
N THR A 41 11.69 -0.05 5.22
CA THR A 41 10.81 0.80 6.03
C THR A 41 11.64 1.55 7.05
N THR A 42 11.57 2.88 7.02
CA THR A 42 12.08 3.74 8.09
C THR A 42 10.91 4.36 8.82
N ILE A 43 10.89 4.27 10.15
CA ILE A 43 9.82 4.77 11.00
C ILE A 43 10.42 5.71 12.03
N THR A 44 9.92 6.94 12.07
CA THR A 44 10.22 7.87 13.18
C THR A 44 8.99 8.00 14.08
N PHE A 45 9.18 7.89 15.38
CA PHE A 45 8.08 7.93 16.36
C PHE A 45 8.55 8.34 17.75
N ASP A 46 7.62 8.86 18.54
CA ASP A 46 7.86 9.15 19.95
C ASP A 46 7.51 7.94 20.82
N ALA A 47 8.20 7.78 21.95
CA ALA A 47 7.88 6.71 22.90
C ALA A 47 8.21 7.08 24.35
N LYS A 48 7.68 6.31 25.29
CA LYS A 48 8.10 6.37 26.70
C LYS A 48 9.57 5.90 26.83
N PRO A 49 10.49 6.75 27.33
CA PRO A 49 11.90 6.38 27.43
C PRO A 49 12.15 5.17 28.33
N GLY A 50 13.01 4.25 27.88
CA GLY A 50 13.40 3.03 28.58
C GLY A 50 12.45 1.85 28.41
N GLU A 51 11.25 2.06 27.84
CA GLU A 51 10.28 1.01 27.57
C GLU A 51 10.66 0.18 26.33
N SER A 52 9.94 -0.93 26.13
CA SER A 52 10.06 -1.79 24.96
C SER A 52 8.72 -1.92 24.22
N SER A 53 8.78 -2.16 22.92
CA SER A 53 7.62 -2.50 22.10
C SER A 53 8.04 -3.41 20.95
N PHE A 54 7.21 -3.55 19.93
CA PHE A 54 7.54 -4.32 18.74
C PHE A 54 6.83 -3.81 17.49
N LEU A 55 7.50 -3.97 16.34
CA LEU A 55 6.87 -3.84 15.02
C LEU A 55 6.32 -5.19 14.58
N ASP A 56 5.26 -5.15 13.79
CA ASP A 56 4.72 -6.28 13.07
C ASP A 56 5.34 -6.34 11.67
N LEU A 57 5.84 -7.52 11.26
CA LEU A 57 6.34 -7.77 9.91
C LEU A 57 6.23 -9.26 9.58
N ILE A 58 5.62 -9.59 8.45
CA ILE A 58 5.63 -10.94 7.87
C ILE A 58 6.53 -10.90 6.64
N ALA A 59 7.75 -11.38 6.80
CA ALA A 59 8.77 -11.43 5.75
C ALA A 59 9.46 -12.79 5.71
N ASN A 60 9.94 -13.18 4.52
CA ASN A 60 10.75 -14.38 4.31
C ASN A 60 12.16 -14.19 4.86
N GLU A 61 12.68 -12.97 4.78
CA GLU A 61 13.99 -12.60 5.28
C GLU A 61 13.97 -11.16 5.80
N VAL A 62 14.63 -10.92 6.94
CA VAL A 62 14.97 -9.59 7.42
C VAL A 62 16.49 -9.49 7.42
N SER A 63 17.03 -8.61 6.58
CA SER A 63 18.48 -8.52 6.34
C SER A 63 19.16 -7.44 7.17
N GLU A 64 18.43 -6.40 7.57
CA GLU A 64 18.95 -5.30 8.38
C GLU A 64 17.87 -4.74 9.29
N ILE A 65 18.24 -4.50 10.55
CA ILE A 65 17.43 -3.76 11.53
C ILE A 65 18.36 -2.76 12.20
N THR A 66 18.04 -1.48 12.11
CA THR A 66 18.78 -0.41 12.78
C THR A 66 17.82 0.40 13.64
N LEU A 67 18.03 0.41 14.96
CA LEU A 67 17.25 1.19 15.92
C LEU A 67 18.14 2.30 16.50
N ASN A 68 17.77 3.56 16.29
CA ASN A 68 18.47 4.73 16.83
C ASN A 68 19.97 4.76 16.52
N GLY A 69 20.35 4.29 15.33
CA GLY A 69 21.73 4.17 14.85
C GLY A 69 22.48 2.92 15.32
N GLU A 70 21.85 2.07 16.13
CA GLU A 70 22.40 0.78 16.56
C GLU A 70 21.85 -0.35 15.68
N THR A 71 22.74 -1.12 15.06
CA THR A 71 22.36 -2.31 14.30
C THR A 71 22.01 -3.45 15.26
N LEU A 72 20.82 -3.99 15.11
CA LEU A 72 20.34 -5.17 15.83
C LEU A 72 20.57 -6.42 14.98
N ASP A 73 20.90 -7.55 15.60
CA ASP A 73 20.98 -8.83 14.90
C ASP A 73 19.57 -9.30 14.51
N PRO A 74 19.23 -9.42 13.20
CA PRO A 74 17.92 -9.90 12.79
C PRO A 74 17.59 -11.29 13.32
N ALA A 75 18.58 -12.16 13.54
CA ALA A 75 18.35 -13.51 14.06
C ALA A 75 17.84 -13.51 15.52
N GLU A 76 18.11 -12.44 16.28
CA GLU A 76 17.66 -12.28 17.66
C GLU A 76 16.45 -11.35 17.77
N ALA A 77 16.44 -10.26 16.99
CA ALA A 77 15.43 -9.21 17.09
C ALA A 77 14.14 -9.52 16.31
N TYR A 78 14.20 -10.34 15.26
CA TYR A 78 13.03 -10.74 14.47
C TYR A 78 12.58 -12.16 14.81
N VAL A 79 11.53 -12.28 15.63
CA VAL A 79 11.00 -13.56 16.11
C VAL A 79 9.48 -13.57 15.95
N ASP A 80 8.93 -14.67 15.44
CA ASP A 80 7.48 -14.88 15.30
C ASP A 80 6.74 -13.73 14.58
N SER A 81 7.31 -13.23 13.46
CA SER A 81 6.77 -12.11 12.67
C SER A 81 6.72 -10.77 13.42
N ARG A 82 7.60 -10.59 14.41
CA ARG A 82 7.71 -9.36 15.20
C ARG A 82 9.16 -8.93 15.30
N ILE A 83 9.39 -7.62 15.28
CA ILE A 83 10.70 -7.01 15.52
C ILE A 83 10.68 -6.37 16.90
N GLU A 84 11.44 -6.92 17.83
CA GLU A 84 11.51 -6.42 19.20
C GLU A 84 12.33 -5.11 19.26
N LEU A 85 11.74 -4.08 19.86
CA LEU A 85 12.37 -2.78 20.06
C LEU A 85 12.58 -2.56 21.56
N LYS A 86 13.83 -2.55 22.01
CA LYS A 86 14.20 -2.37 23.43
C LYS A 86 14.81 -1.00 23.68
N GLY A 87 14.67 -0.51 24.91
CA GLY A 87 15.36 0.70 25.36
C GLY A 87 14.99 1.92 24.52
N LEU A 88 13.70 2.05 24.19
CA LEU A 88 13.20 3.15 23.38
C LEU A 88 13.60 4.50 24.00
N LYS A 89 13.95 5.46 23.16
CA LYS A 89 14.22 6.85 23.54
C LYS A 89 12.91 7.64 23.51
N GLU A 90 12.97 8.92 23.89
CA GLU A 90 11.83 9.83 23.71
C GLU A 90 11.48 9.98 22.22
N HIS A 91 12.50 10.13 21.37
CA HIS A 91 12.40 10.16 19.91
C HIS A 91 13.18 8.99 19.32
N ASN A 92 12.52 8.21 18.47
CA ASN A 92 13.08 7.00 17.90
C ASN A 92 13.08 7.05 16.38
N GLU A 93 14.07 6.40 15.80
CA GLU A 93 14.11 6.03 14.39
C GLU A 93 14.44 4.54 14.30
N VAL A 94 13.66 3.79 13.53
CA VAL A 94 13.96 2.38 13.21
C VAL A 94 13.92 2.19 11.71
N THR A 95 14.94 1.55 11.15
CA THR A 95 15.00 1.14 9.75
C THR A 95 15.04 -0.37 9.66
N VAL A 96 14.20 -0.95 8.82
CA VAL A 96 14.10 -2.39 8.57
C VAL A 96 14.20 -2.64 7.07
N LYS A 97 15.10 -3.54 6.66
CA LYS A 97 15.16 -4.06 5.29
C LYS A 97 14.78 -5.53 5.28
N ALA A 98 13.84 -5.88 4.41
CA ALA A 98 13.27 -7.20 4.35
C ALA A 98 12.92 -7.63 2.92
N MET A 99 12.89 -8.94 2.71
CA MET A 99 12.25 -9.56 1.55
C MET A 99 10.89 -10.09 1.97
N CYS A 100 9.84 -9.42 1.51
CA CYS A 100 8.45 -9.78 1.76
C CYS A 100 7.93 -10.65 0.62
N GLN A 101 6.85 -11.40 0.86
CA GLN A 101 6.30 -12.34 -0.09
C GLN A 101 5.03 -11.80 -0.74
N TYR A 102 4.89 -11.95 -2.06
CA TYR A 102 3.59 -11.77 -2.71
C TYR A 102 2.55 -12.78 -2.19
N SER A 103 1.31 -12.32 -2.07
CA SER A 103 0.18 -13.17 -1.74
C SER A 103 -0.59 -13.58 -2.99
N ASN A 104 -1.25 -14.74 -2.97
CA ASN A 104 -2.26 -15.16 -3.94
C ASN A 104 -3.63 -15.43 -3.28
N THR A 105 -3.82 -14.94 -2.05
CA THR A 105 -5.02 -15.18 -1.24
C THR A 105 -5.79 -13.90 -0.94
N GLY A 106 -5.60 -12.82 -1.71
CA GLY A 106 -6.31 -11.54 -1.56
C GLY A 106 -6.01 -10.74 -0.29
N GLU A 107 -4.81 -10.87 0.28
CA GLU A 107 -4.31 -10.15 1.47
C GLU A 107 -2.88 -9.65 1.25
N GLY A 108 -2.40 -8.65 1.99
CA GLY A 108 -1.05 -8.10 1.82
C GLY A 108 -0.86 -7.50 0.43
N LEU A 109 0.30 -7.70 -0.20
CA LEU A 109 0.53 -7.38 -1.61
C LEU A 109 0.18 -8.60 -2.47
N HIS A 110 -1.03 -8.61 -3.02
CA HIS A 110 -1.52 -9.68 -3.86
C HIS A 110 -0.91 -9.61 -5.27
N ARG A 111 -0.57 -10.77 -5.84
CA ARG A 111 -0.07 -10.95 -7.20
C ARG A 111 -0.96 -11.92 -7.96
N SER A 112 -1.58 -11.44 -9.03
CA SER A 112 -2.36 -12.25 -9.97
C SER A 112 -1.71 -12.22 -11.36
N VAL A 113 -1.75 -13.36 -12.05
CA VAL A 113 -1.35 -13.47 -13.45
C VAL A 113 -2.62 -13.71 -14.26
N ASP A 114 -2.91 -12.81 -15.19
CA ASP A 114 -4.07 -12.95 -16.05
C ASP A 114 -3.80 -14.05 -17.09
N PRO A 115 -4.61 -15.12 -17.13
CA PRO A 115 -4.37 -16.24 -18.02
C PRO A 115 -4.63 -15.92 -19.50
N SER A 116 -5.26 -14.78 -19.80
CA SER A 116 -5.62 -14.40 -21.18
C SER A 116 -4.49 -13.68 -21.92
N ASP A 117 -3.65 -12.93 -21.20
CA ASP A 117 -2.58 -12.10 -21.76
C ASP A 117 -1.21 -12.29 -21.08
N GLY A 118 -1.15 -13.08 -19.99
CA GLY A 118 0.06 -13.32 -19.21
C GLY A 118 0.52 -12.12 -18.39
N ASN A 119 -0.26 -11.03 -18.35
CA ASN A 119 0.11 -9.84 -17.60
C ASN A 119 -0.02 -10.06 -16.10
N VAL A 120 0.90 -9.44 -15.36
CA VAL A 120 0.94 -9.49 -13.89
C VAL A 120 0.29 -8.23 -13.33
N TYR A 121 -0.63 -8.42 -12.39
CA TYR A 121 -1.32 -7.33 -11.69
C TYR A 121 -1.11 -7.48 -10.19
N LEU A 122 -0.71 -6.37 -9.57
CA LEU A 122 -0.51 -6.25 -8.14
C LEU A 122 -1.51 -5.28 -7.55
N TYR A 123 -1.99 -5.61 -6.35
CA TYR A 123 -2.75 -4.69 -5.50
C TYR A 123 -2.55 -5.06 -4.03
N THR A 124 -2.71 -4.07 -3.15
CA THR A 124 -2.69 -4.30 -1.71
C THR A 124 -4.09 -4.48 -1.14
N GLN A 125 -4.25 -5.39 -0.18
CA GLN A 125 -5.40 -5.47 0.71
C GLN A 125 -4.92 -5.65 2.16
N PHE A 126 -5.12 -4.64 3.01
CA PHE A 126 -4.54 -4.60 4.35
C PHE A 126 -5.53 -4.80 5.49
N GLU A 127 -6.83 -4.60 5.28
CA GLU A 127 -7.80 -4.90 6.33
C GLU A 127 -7.99 -6.43 6.47
N VAL A 128 -7.85 -7.02 7.66
CA VAL A 128 -7.79 -6.37 8.99
C VAL A 128 -6.37 -6.02 9.48
N PRO A 129 -5.35 -6.91 9.43
CA PRO A 129 -3.99 -6.59 9.87
C PRO A 129 -2.93 -7.15 8.89
N ASP A 130 -2.99 -6.73 7.63
CA ASP A 130 -2.14 -7.26 6.56
C ASP A 130 -1.18 -6.22 5.96
N ALA A 131 -1.15 -5.00 6.50
CA ALA A 131 -0.12 -4.00 6.16
C ALA A 131 1.29 -4.52 6.50
N ARG A 132 1.41 -5.24 7.61
CA ARG A 132 2.64 -5.93 8.04
C ARG A 132 3.16 -6.99 7.06
N ARG A 133 2.40 -7.40 6.04
CA ARG A 133 2.90 -8.29 4.98
C ARG A 133 3.68 -7.55 3.90
N VAL A 134 3.71 -6.22 3.96
CA VAL A 134 4.32 -5.36 2.94
C VAL A 134 5.42 -4.49 3.50
N TYR A 135 5.26 -3.98 4.71
CA TYR A 135 6.26 -3.13 5.36
C TYR A 135 6.22 -3.29 6.89
N ALA A 136 7.33 -2.95 7.56
CA ALA A 136 7.40 -3.05 9.02
C ALA A 136 6.51 -1.95 9.65
N VAL A 137 5.63 -2.32 10.58
CA VAL A 137 4.56 -1.40 11.01
C VAL A 137 4.09 -1.64 12.44
N PHE A 138 3.65 -0.59 13.12
CA PHE A 138 2.78 -0.74 14.30
C PHE A 138 1.34 -0.99 13.80
N ASP A 139 0.97 -2.24 13.49
CA ASP A 139 -0.28 -2.53 12.77
C ASP A 139 -1.51 -2.43 13.68
N GLN A 140 -1.92 -1.19 13.97
CA GLN A 140 -2.95 -0.87 14.94
C GLN A 140 -3.70 0.41 14.52
N PRO A 141 -5.03 0.39 14.39
CA PRO A 141 -5.79 1.47 13.75
C PRO A 141 -5.74 2.81 14.49
N ASP A 142 -5.60 2.82 15.81
CA ASP A 142 -5.49 4.03 16.63
C ASP A 142 -4.04 4.56 16.79
N LEU A 143 -3.06 3.94 16.13
CA LEU A 143 -1.70 4.47 15.92
C LEU A 143 -1.58 5.06 14.51
N LYS A 144 -2.28 6.17 14.30
CA LYS A 144 -2.28 6.86 13.00
C LYS A 144 -0.95 7.55 12.72
N ALA A 145 -0.58 7.59 11.45
CA ALA A 145 0.69 8.12 10.98
C ALA A 145 0.57 8.80 9.62
N VAL A 146 1.63 9.50 9.24
CA VAL A 146 1.86 9.95 7.85
C VAL A 146 2.72 8.91 7.14
N PHE A 147 2.46 8.67 5.87
CA PHE A 147 3.20 7.74 5.03
C PHE A 147 3.80 8.43 3.81
N ASP A 148 5.04 8.10 3.50
CA ASP A 148 5.80 8.46 2.32
C ASP A 148 6.15 7.17 1.58
N PHE A 149 5.61 7.00 0.36
CA PHE A 149 5.81 5.80 -0.43
C PHE A 149 6.67 6.09 -1.66
N SER A 150 7.61 5.18 -1.91
CA SER A 150 8.26 5.06 -3.21
C SER A 150 8.25 3.61 -3.68
N VAL A 151 8.09 3.41 -4.99
CA VAL A 151 7.93 2.09 -5.60
C VAL A 151 8.80 2.00 -6.85
N LEU A 152 9.76 1.08 -6.84
CA LEU A 152 10.49 0.67 -8.03
C LEU A 152 9.71 -0.44 -8.73
N ALA A 153 9.32 -0.21 -9.98
CA ALA A 153 8.51 -1.14 -10.76
C ALA A 153 8.97 -1.19 -12.22
N ALA A 154 8.51 -2.19 -12.95
CA ALA A 154 8.80 -2.36 -14.37
C ALA A 154 8.37 -1.13 -15.20
N LYS A 155 9.14 -0.78 -16.23
CA LYS A 155 8.94 0.44 -17.04
C LYS A 155 7.57 0.52 -17.73
N SER A 156 7.02 -0.62 -18.12
CA SER A 156 5.71 -0.77 -18.77
C SER A 156 4.54 -0.69 -17.79
N TRP A 157 4.79 -0.78 -16.49
CA TRP A 157 3.74 -0.71 -15.47
C TRP A 157 3.39 0.72 -15.13
N ILE A 158 2.11 0.92 -14.79
CA ILE A 158 1.68 2.06 -14.01
C ILE A 158 1.73 1.68 -12.52
N VAL A 159 1.97 2.66 -11.65
CA VAL A 159 1.86 2.48 -10.20
C VAL A 159 1.01 3.61 -9.63
N THR A 160 -0.01 3.26 -8.85
CA THR A 160 -0.87 4.24 -8.16
C THR A 160 -0.96 3.90 -6.67
N SER A 161 -1.20 4.94 -5.86
CA SER A 161 -1.30 4.88 -4.40
C SER A 161 -2.36 5.85 -3.89
N ASN A 162 -2.48 5.98 -2.57
CA ASN A 162 -3.41 6.88 -1.88
C ASN A 162 -3.29 8.34 -2.34
N MET A 163 -2.05 8.79 -2.56
CA MET A 163 -1.72 10.18 -2.89
C MET A 163 -1.28 10.32 -4.35
N PRO A 164 -1.36 11.53 -4.93
CA PRO A 164 -0.82 11.80 -6.25
C PRO A 164 0.67 11.46 -6.35
N THR A 165 1.11 11.09 -7.55
CA THR A 165 2.52 10.88 -7.84
C THR A 165 3.24 12.22 -7.87
N SER A 166 4.24 12.38 -7.01
CA SER A 166 5.13 13.54 -6.95
C SER A 166 6.17 13.50 -8.08
N SER A 167 6.73 12.33 -8.36
CA SER A 167 7.67 12.15 -9.49
C SER A 167 7.71 10.72 -10.02
N VAL A 168 8.02 10.59 -11.31
CA VAL A 168 8.35 9.31 -11.96
C VAL A 168 9.67 9.49 -12.69
N THR A 169 10.67 8.66 -12.37
CA THR A 169 11.99 8.72 -13.00
C THR A 169 12.38 7.36 -13.57
N ASP A 170 12.85 7.33 -14.81
CA ASP A 170 13.45 6.13 -15.41
C ASP A 170 14.65 5.66 -14.57
N ASN A 171 14.83 4.34 -14.47
CA ASN A 171 15.89 3.69 -13.73
C ASN A 171 16.45 2.51 -14.55
N GLU A 172 17.77 2.38 -14.59
CA GLU A 172 18.48 1.38 -15.42
C GLU A 172 18.49 -0.03 -14.81
N THR A 173 18.03 -0.21 -13.58
CA THR A 173 17.81 -1.54 -12.99
C THR A 173 16.85 -2.32 -13.88
N VAL A 174 17.22 -3.57 -14.19
CA VAL A 174 16.43 -4.49 -15.00
C VAL A 174 15.68 -5.45 -14.09
N THR A 175 14.41 -5.70 -14.39
CA THR A 175 13.57 -6.65 -13.64
C THR A 175 14.15 -8.06 -13.64
N GLU A 176 14.11 -8.75 -12.49
CA GLU A 176 14.50 -10.15 -12.39
C GLU A 176 13.50 -11.09 -13.10
N GLU A 177 13.95 -12.29 -13.44
CA GLU A 177 13.13 -13.32 -14.11
C GLU A 177 11.84 -13.61 -13.33
N GLY A 178 10.72 -13.71 -14.05
CA GLY A 178 9.39 -13.95 -13.47
C GLY A 178 8.69 -12.72 -12.90
N THR A 179 9.36 -11.55 -12.77
CA THR A 179 8.71 -10.28 -12.39
C THR A 179 7.51 -10.00 -13.29
N LEU A 180 7.71 -10.18 -14.60
CA LEU A 180 6.73 -9.89 -15.65
C LEU A 180 6.07 -11.16 -16.20
N GLY A 181 6.04 -12.25 -15.42
CA GLY A 181 5.55 -13.54 -15.91
C GLY A 181 6.42 -14.05 -17.07
N ASP A 182 5.80 -14.34 -18.21
CA ASP A 182 6.48 -14.83 -19.43
C ASP A 182 7.01 -13.69 -20.32
N HIS A 183 6.77 -12.43 -19.96
CA HIS A 183 7.24 -11.27 -20.72
C HIS A 183 8.73 -11.00 -20.46
N ALA A 184 9.39 -10.39 -21.45
CA ALA A 184 10.81 -10.09 -21.38
C ALA A 184 11.14 -9.10 -20.25
N ALA A 185 12.28 -9.31 -19.60
CA ALA A 185 12.80 -8.36 -18.62
C ALA A 185 13.03 -6.98 -19.26
N GLU A 186 12.77 -5.93 -18.50
CA GLU A 186 12.93 -4.54 -18.94
C GLU A 186 13.52 -3.66 -17.84
N THR A 187 13.88 -2.44 -18.22
CA THR A 187 14.27 -1.39 -17.27
C THR A 187 13.10 -0.98 -16.39
N THR A 188 13.36 -0.12 -15.41
CA THR A 188 12.40 0.18 -14.34
C THR A 188 12.10 1.67 -14.26
N LYS A 189 11.09 2.01 -13.48
CA LYS A 189 10.77 3.38 -13.07
C LYS A 189 10.63 3.43 -11.56
N LEU A 190 11.13 4.50 -10.97
CA LEU A 190 10.87 4.85 -9.58
C LEU A 190 9.70 5.82 -9.53
N TRP A 191 8.64 5.40 -8.84
CA TRP A 191 7.47 6.22 -8.53
C TRP A 191 7.63 6.74 -7.10
N VAL A 192 7.44 8.04 -6.91
CA VAL A 192 7.43 8.69 -5.59
C VAL A 192 6.11 9.41 -5.42
N PHE A 193 5.42 9.17 -4.32
CA PHE A 193 4.11 9.76 -4.02
C PHE A 193 4.21 10.94 -3.07
N GLU A 194 3.21 11.82 -3.08
CA GLU A 194 3.07 12.85 -2.04
C GLU A 194 2.76 12.23 -0.66
N LEU A 195 3.05 12.96 0.42
CA LEU A 195 2.79 12.51 1.78
C LEU A 195 1.29 12.32 2.04
N THR A 196 0.91 11.23 2.69
CA THR A 196 -0.49 11.00 3.08
C THR A 196 -0.95 11.98 4.16
N PRO A 197 -2.28 12.21 4.31
CA PRO A 197 -2.81 12.69 5.58
C PRO A 197 -2.51 11.70 6.72
N THR A 198 -2.69 12.12 7.96
CA THR A 198 -2.61 11.22 9.12
C THR A 198 -3.72 10.18 9.06
N MET A 199 -3.35 8.91 8.87
CA MET A 199 -4.28 7.79 8.65
C MET A 199 -3.76 6.50 9.29
N SER A 200 -4.61 5.48 9.32
CA SER A 200 -4.26 4.14 9.84
C SER A 200 -3.54 3.32 8.76
N SER A 201 -2.65 2.41 9.16
CA SER A 201 -1.88 1.53 8.26
C SER A 201 -2.77 0.77 7.26
N TYR A 202 -3.89 0.22 7.74
CA TYR A 202 -4.81 -0.59 6.93
C TYR A 202 -5.46 0.17 5.76
N LEU A 203 -5.41 1.51 5.76
CA LEU A 203 -5.95 2.35 4.68
C LEU A 203 -4.91 2.71 3.63
N THR A 204 -3.63 2.37 3.84
CA THR A 204 -2.60 2.54 2.82
C THR A 204 -2.82 1.56 1.68
N ALA A 205 -2.50 1.95 0.45
CA ALA A 205 -2.63 1.05 -0.67
C ALA A 205 -1.67 1.36 -1.83
N ILE A 206 -1.27 0.30 -2.55
CA ILE A 206 -0.45 0.33 -3.77
C ILE A 206 -1.07 -0.62 -4.80
N CYS A 207 -1.21 -0.14 -6.05
CA CYS A 207 -1.53 -0.98 -7.20
C CYS A 207 -0.45 -0.80 -8.27
N ALA A 208 -0.01 -1.89 -8.87
CA ALA A 208 1.03 -1.88 -9.90
C ALA A 208 0.77 -2.93 -10.98
N GLY A 209 1.04 -2.60 -12.24
CA GLY A 209 0.81 -3.50 -13.36
C GLY A 209 0.48 -2.73 -14.64
N PRO A 210 0.27 -3.41 -15.77
CA PRO A 210 -0.09 -2.78 -17.03
C PRO A 210 -1.60 -2.49 -17.08
N TYR A 211 -2.19 -1.88 -16.04
CA TYR A 211 -3.62 -1.58 -15.99
C TYR A 211 -4.05 -0.66 -17.15
N ALA A 212 -5.24 -0.89 -17.68
CA ALA A 212 -5.93 0.09 -18.52
C ALA A 212 -6.48 1.21 -17.62
N GLU A 213 -6.48 2.45 -18.10
CA GLU A 213 -6.82 3.62 -17.29
C GLU A 213 -7.74 4.60 -18.01
N TRP A 214 -8.62 5.22 -17.24
CA TRP A 214 -9.47 6.34 -17.66
C TRP A 214 -9.43 7.42 -16.59
N HIS A 215 -9.45 8.67 -17.02
CA HIS A 215 -9.24 9.83 -16.14
C HIS A 215 -10.38 10.82 -16.26
N THR A 216 -10.72 11.46 -15.15
CA THR A 216 -11.66 12.57 -15.09
C THR A 216 -11.34 13.47 -13.90
N GLU A 217 -12.13 14.53 -13.73
CA GLU A 217 -11.98 15.47 -12.62
C GLU A 217 -13.32 15.72 -11.93
N TYR A 218 -13.27 16.02 -10.64
CA TYR A 218 -14.41 16.48 -9.84
C TYR A 218 -14.16 17.90 -9.33
N ALA A 219 -15.10 18.80 -9.59
CA ALA A 219 -15.12 20.14 -9.01
C ALA A 219 -15.66 20.04 -7.57
N ASN A 220 -14.75 20.08 -6.60
CA ASN A 220 -15.07 19.92 -5.19
C ASN A 220 -15.75 21.17 -4.62
N GLU A 221 -16.53 21.01 -3.55
CA GLU A 221 -17.33 22.09 -2.96
C GLU A 221 -16.49 23.21 -2.34
N ASP A 222 -15.22 22.95 -2.03
CA ASP A 222 -14.24 23.95 -1.56
C ASP A 222 -13.47 24.65 -2.70
N GLY A 223 -13.83 24.39 -3.96
CA GLY A 223 -13.20 25.00 -5.13
C GLY A 223 -11.94 24.28 -5.62
N ARG A 224 -11.51 23.19 -4.98
CA ARG A 224 -10.44 22.33 -5.51
C ARG A 224 -10.94 21.49 -6.68
N THR A 225 -10.04 21.16 -7.60
CA THR A 225 -10.26 20.11 -8.60
C THR A 225 -9.62 18.82 -8.09
N VAL A 226 -10.43 17.77 -7.93
CA VAL A 226 -9.97 16.45 -7.49
C VAL A 226 -9.80 15.57 -8.74
N PRO A 227 -8.57 15.16 -9.11
CA PRO A 227 -8.35 14.18 -10.15
C PRO A 227 -8.92 12.82 -9.72
N MET A 228 -9.52 12.13 -10.68
CA MET A 228 -10.10 10.80 -10.49
C MET A 228 -9.67 9.88 -11.61
N ALA A 229 -9.41 8.63 -11.28
CA ALA A 229 -9.13 7.61 -12.27
C ALA A 229 -9.86 6.30 -12.00
N MET A 230 -10.07 5.53 -13.06
CA MET A 230 -10.55 4.16 -12.99
C MET A 230 -9.56 3.25 -13.69
N TYR A 231 -9.34 2.07 -13.12
CA TYR A 231 -8.38 1.11 -13.61
C TYR A 231 -8.98 -0.29 -13.67
N CYS A 232 -8.62 -1.06 -14.69
CA CYS A 232 -8.91 -2.49 -14.74
C CYS A 232 -7.81 -3.25 -15.49
N ARG A 233 -7.82 -4.58 -15.42
CA ARG A 233 -6.95 -5.42 -16.27
C ARG A 233 -7.21 -5.16 -17.75
N GLN A 234 -6.17 -5.29 -18.58
CA GLN A 234 -6.26 -5.09 -20.03
C GLN A 234 -7.33 -5.97 -20.68
N ALA A 235 -7.45 -7.23 -20.23
CA ALA A 235 -8.46 -8.16 -20.71
C ALA A 235 -9.91 -7.63 -20.56
N LEU A 236 -10.16 -6.81 -19.55
CA LEU A 236 -11.48 -6.23 -19.26
C LEU A 236 -11.68 -4.85 -19.89
N ALA A 237 -10.64 -4.24 -20.48
CA ALA A 237 -10.67 -2.84 -20.87
C ALA A 237 -11.79 -2.51 -21.87
N LYS A 238 -12.03 -3.41 -22.83
CA LYS A 238 -13.10 -3.26 -23.81
C LYS A 238 -14.49 -3.29 -23.16
N ALA A 239 -14.71 -4.19 -22.22
CA ALA A 239 -15.99 -4.28 -21.50
C ALA A 239 -16.18 -3.04 -20.60
N PHE A 240 -15.17 -2.72 -19.80
CA PHE A 240 -15.17 -1.59 -18.87
C PHE A 240 -15.43 -0.25 -19.54
N SER A 241 -14.83 -0.03 -20.73
CA SER A 241 -14.98 1.21 -21.49
C SER A 241 -16.43 1.56 -21.86
N LYS A 242 -17.36 0.59 -21.85
CA LYS A 242 -18.78 0.83 -22.12
C LYS A 242 -19.48 1.59 -20.98
N ASP A 243 -19.03 1.38 -19.75
CA ASP A 243 -19.68 1.87 -18.53
C ASP A 243 -18.90 2.98 -17.81
N VAL A 244 -17.64 3.21 -18.18
CA VAL A 244 -16.73 4.12 -17.47
C VAL A 244 -17.30 5.53 -17.24
N ASP A 245 -17.95 6.12 -18.24
CA ASP A 245 -18.55 7.46 -18.12
C ASP A 245 -19.71 7.46 -17.11
N TYR A 246 -20.53 6.41 -17.11
CA TYR A 246 -21.62 6.23 -16.16
C TYR A 246 -21.09 6.02 -14.73
N LEU A 247 -20.05 5.20 -14.58
CA LEU A 247 -19.39 4.96 -13.30
C LEU A 247 -18.81 6.26 -12.73
N PHE A 248 -18.13 7.08 -13.55
CA PHE A 248 -17.65 8.37 -13.09
C PHE A 248 -18.80 9.31 -12.69
N ASP A 249 -19.86 9.39 -13.48
CA ASP A 249 -21.02 10.23 -13.16
C ASP A 249 -21.68 9.83 -11.83
N ILE A 250 -21.89 8.53 -11.58
CA ILE A 250 -22.50 8.08 -10.32
C ILE A 250 -21.59 8.33 -9.12
N THR A 251 -20.27 8.14 -9.25
CA THR A 251 -19.31 8.48 -8.19
C THR A 251 -19.35 9.96 -7.84
N LYS A 252 -19.33 10.85 -8.86
CA LYS A 252 -19.40 12.30 -8.65
C LYS A 252 -20.71 12.74 -8.00
N LYS A 253 -21.83 12.15 -8.40
CA LYS A 253 -23.13 12.36 -7.74
C LYS A 253 -23.09 11.92 -6.27
N GLY A 254 -22.42 10.81 -5.97
CA GLY A 254 -22.17 10.35 -4.60
C GLY A 254 -21.38 11.37 -3.78
N PHE A 255 -20.30 11.91 -4.33
CA PHE A 255 -19.48 12.95 -3.67
C PHE A 255 -20.33 14.18 -3.34
N ALA A 256 -21.07 14.72 -4.33
CA ALA A 256 -21.95 15.86 -4.12
C ALA A 256 -23.04 15.60 -3.09
N PHE A 257 -23.62 14.39 -3.09
CA PHE A 257 -24.62 13.99 -2.11
C PHE A 257 -24.03 13.96 -0.69
N TYR A 258 -22.86 13.34 -0.51
CA TYR A 258 -22.23 13.20 0.79
C TYR A 258 -21.67 14.52 1.33
N ALA A 259 -21.06 15.34 0.48
CA ALA A 259 -20.59 16.67 0.84
C ALA A 259 -21.74 17.56 1.33
N LYS A 260 -22.89 17.52 0.63
CA LYS A 260 -24.10 18.21 1.07
C LYS A 260 -24.67 17.64 2.37
N THR A 261 -24.67 16.32 2.52
CA THR A 261 -25.28 15.64 3.67
C THR A 261 -24.50 15.87 4.95
N TRP A 262 -23.17 15.83 4.89
CA TRP A 262 -22.30 15.96 6.06
C TRP A 262 -21.72 17.37 6.23
N GLY A 263 -21.89 18.25 5.24
CA GLY A 263 -21.38 19.62 5.27
C GLY A 263 -19.86 19.71 5.16
N VAL A 264 -19.21 18.66 4.66
CA VAL A 264 -17.75 18.56 4.53
C VAL A 264 -17.42 18.11 3.10
N PRO A 265 -16.68 18.92 2.31
CA PRO A 265 -16.20 18.53 0.98
C PRO A 265 -15.29 17.29 1.04
N TYR A 266 -15.07 16.64 -0.10
CA TYR A 266 -14.15 15.51 -0.16
C TYR A 266 -12.73 15.96 0.29
N PRO A 267 -12.14 15.36 1.33
CA PRO A 267 -10.97 15.95 2.00
C PRO A 267 -9.63 15.59 1.34
N TYR A 268 -9.59 14.57 0.48
CA TYR A 268 -8.33 14.03 -0.04
C TYR A 268 -7.95 14.62 -1.41
N ALA A 269 -6.70 14.39 -1.81
CA ALA A 269 -6.10 15.04 -2.99
C ALA A 269 -6.52 14.42 -4.34
N LYS A 270 -6.96 13.16 -4.34
CA LYS A 270 -7.36 12.39 -5.54
C LYS A 270 -8.39 11.32 -5.16
N PHE A 271 -9.03 10.71 -6.15
CA PHE A 271 -9.88 9.54 -5.94
C PHE A 271 -9.83 8.54 -7.10
N ASP A 272 -9.17 7.41 -6.88
CA ASP A 272 -9.07 6.33 -7.85
C ASP A 272 -9.96 5.14 -7.46
N GLN A 273 -10.44 4.40 -8.48
CA GLN A 273 -11.14 3.13 -8.34
C GLN A 273 -10.44 2.06 -9.18
N ILE A 274 -9.89 1.03 -8.53
CA ILE A 274 -9.14 -0.03 -9.21
C ILE A 274 -9.95 -1.32 -9.13
N TYR A 275 -10.35 -1.83 -10.29
CA TYR A 275 -11.02 -3.11 -10.44
C TYR A 275 -9.97 -4.22 -10.52
N VAL A 276 -9.78 -4.94 -9.42
CA VAL A 276 -8.68 -5.89 -9.20
C VAL A 276 -9.15 -7.35 -9.29
N PRO A 277 -8.29 -8.26 -9.81
CA PRO A 277 -8.57 -9.70 -9.87
C PRO A 277 -8.54 -10.36 -8.49
N GLU A 278 -9.16 -11.54 -8.37
CA GLU A 278 -9.00 -12.44 -7.21
C GLU A 278 -9.29 -11.78 -5.84
N TYR A 279 -10.15 -10.75 -5.82
CA TYR A 279 -10.48 -10.03 -4.60
C TYR A 279 -11.44 -10.81 -3.71
N ASN A 280 -11.09 -10.95 -2.43
CA ASN A 280 -11.91 -11.70 -1.46
C ASN A 280 -13.17 -10.94 -1.04
N ALA A 281 -13.07 -9.61 -0.89
CA ALA A 281 -14.17 -8.75 -0.49
C ALA A 281 -14.93 -8.23 -1.72
N GLY A 282 -15.90 -7.33 -1.50
CA GLY A 282 -16.54 -6.58 -2.58
C GLY A 282 -15.71 -5.38 -3.02
N ALA A 283 -15.25 -4.58 -2.05
CA ALA A 283 -14.41 -3.41 -2.23
C ALA A 283 -13.67 -3.10 -0.93
N MET A 284 -12.70 -2.18 -0.95
CA MET A 284 -12.03 -1.61 0.22
C MET A 284 -11.82 -0.11 0.06
N GLU A 285 -12.07 0.64 1.13
CA GLU A 285 -12.13 2.10 1.16
C GLU A 285 -10.76 2.80 1.33
N ASN A 286 -9.67 2.23 0.82
CA ASN A 286 -8.34 2.83 0.99
C ASN A 286 -8.36 4.31 0.54
N ILE A 287 -7.79 5.19 1.35
CA ILE A 287 -7.94 6.64 1.20
C ILE A 287 -7.44 7.07 -0.19
N GLY A 288 -8.31 7.70 -0.99
CA GLY A 288 -7.95 8.17 -2.33
C GLY A 288 -7.74 7.09 -3.39
N MET A 289 -7.85 5.80 -3.03
CA MET A 289 -7.59 4.68 -3.93
C MET A 289 -8.42 3.43 -3.56
N VAL A 290 -9.71 3.45 -3.92
CA VAL A 290 -10.64 2.36 -3.62
C VAL A 290 -10.34 1.16 -4.51
N THR A 291 -10.18 -0.02 -3.92
CA THR A 291 -10.09 -1.28 -4.67
C THR A 291 -11.46 -1.95 -4.73
N ILE A 292 -11.80 -2.51 -5.88
CA ILE A 292 -13.12 -3.10 -6.18
C ILE A 292 -12.88 -4.44 -6.86
N ARG A 293 -13.70 -5.45 -6.56
CA ARG A 293 -13.60 -6.74 -7.25
C ARG A 293 -13.98 -6.59 -8.73
N ASP A 294 -13.11 -7.07 -9.61
CA ASP A 294 -13.29 -6.94 -11.07
C ASP A 294 -14.48 -7.75 -11.65
N GLN A 295 -15.03 -8.71 -10.90
CA GLN A 295 -16.27 -9.42 -11.26
C GLN A 295 -17.50 -8.50 -11.36
N TYR A 296 -17.41 -7.26 -10.88
CA TYR A 296 -18.44 -6.24 -11.09
C TYR A 296 -18.33 -5.52 -12.44
N VAL A 297 -17.36 -5.88 -13.27
CA VAL A 297 -17.27 -5.46 -14.67
C VAL A 297 -18.05 -6.45 -15.53
N PHE A 298 -19.14 -6.00 -16.14
CA PHE A 298 -20.01 -6.86 -16.94
C PHE A 298 -19.64 -6.79 -18.43
N GLU A 299 -19.43 -7.95 -19.06
CA GLU A 299 -19.09 -8.00 -20.48
C GLU A 299 -20.32 -8.01 -21.40
N SER A 300 -21.49 -8.35 -20.85
CA SER A 300 -22.78 -8.54 -21.53
C SER A 300 -23.43 -7.25 -22.02
#